data_AF-A0A7D9LWL2-F1
#
_entry.id   AF-A0A7D9LWL2-F1
#
_cell.length_a   1.000
_cell.length_b   1.000
_cell.length_c   1.000
_cell.angle_alpha   90.00
_cell.angle_beta   90.00
_cell.angle_gamma   90.00
#
_symmetry.space_group_name_H-M   'P 1'
#
loop_
_entity.id
_entity.type
_entity.pdbx_description
1 polymer ?
#
loop_
_entity_poly.entity_id
_entity_poly.type
_entity_poly.pdbx_seq_one_letter_code
_entity_poly.pdbx_strand_id
1 'polypeptide(L)'
;SLAGEMKDETAVCLVLALSKHLQESRLAKSSGEQFWWKVDESCMLAVGSIQPLISDKVSKGQLQFDIPRFLTEVVLPALDTSASPFLIGRALWFSSRFTHEMPPELLARFLQGTVSGLHESQVPAIRIGAARATFGFCDQLKSSGNSALINSYLPDALNSLINMSTQYREDALSLVLETLSIVISMNKELTASWEEKISPLVIALFLKHGN
;
A
#
# COMPACT_ATOMS: atom_id res chain seq x y z
N SER A 1 10.14 3.23 20.83
CA SER A 1 8.86 3.78 20.29
C SER A 1 7.80 3.53 21.33
N LEU A 2 6.93 4.49 21.61
CA LEU A 2 5.88 4.37 22.63
C LEU A 2 5.01 3.10 22.44
N ALA A 3 4.74 2.76 21.17
CA ALA A 3 4.02 1.53 20.80
C ALA A 3 4.78 0.24 21.14
N GLY A 4 6.10 0.29 21.30
CA GLY A 4 6.92 -0.83 21.75
C GLY A 4 6.97 -0.99 23.27
N GLU A 5 6.77 0.11 24.01
CA GLU A 5 6.85 0.18 25.48
C GLU A 5 5.48 -0.02 26.15
N MET A 6 4.39 0.46 25.53
CA MET A 6 3.01 0.35 26.04
C MET A 6 2.07 -0.21 24.97
N LYS A 7 2.35 -1.45 24.57
CA LYS A 7 1.65 -2.13 23.46
C LYS A 7 0.14 -2.20 23.69
N ASP A 8 -0.29 -2.38 24.94
CA ASP A 8 -1.69 -2.67 25.22
C ASP A 8 -2.60 -1.44 25.16
N GLU A 9 -2.14 -0.34 25.77
CA GLU A 9 -2.84 0.92 25.84
C GLU A 9 -2.78 1.67 24.50
N THR A 10 -1.66 1.58 23.78
CA THR A 10 -1.45 2.33 22.53
C THR A 10 -2.48 1.98 21.46
N ALA A 11 -2.78 0.69 21.27
CA ALA A 11 -3.72 0.24 20.24
C ALA A 11 -5.16 0.71 20.53
N VAL A 12 -5.59 0.61 21.78
CA VAL A 12 -6.93 1.02 22.21
C VAL A 12 -7.08 2.54 22.10
N CYS A 13 -6.12 3.30 22.64
CA CYS A 13 -6.13 4.76 22.55
C CYS A 13 -6.08 5.25 21.10
N LEU A 14 -5.32 4.58 20.24
CA LEU A 14 -5.24 4.96 18.82
C LEU A 14 -6.57 4.75 18.11
N VAL A 15 -7.26 3.62 18.31
CA VAL A 15 -8.57 3.39 17.68
C VAL A 15 -9.62 4.37 18.17
N LEU A 16 -9.61 4.73 19.46
CA LEU A 16 -10.50 5.76 19.99
C LEU A 16 -10.22 7.15 19.37
N ALA A 17 -8.94 7.52 19.26
CA ALA A 17 -8.53 8.76 18.62
C ALA A 17 -8.89 8.79 17.12
N LEU A 18 -8.73 7.65 16.44
CA LEU A 18 -9.09 7.46 15.03
C LEU A 18 -10.56 7.80 14.78
N SER A 19 -11.50 7.24 15.56
CA SER A 19 -12.93 7.52 15.39
C SER A 19 -13.26 9.00 15.52
N LYS A 20 -12.65 9.68 16.51
CA LYS A 20 -12.81 11.12 16.73
C LYS A 20 -12.28 11.93 15.54
N HIS A 21 -11.04 11.68 15.12
CA HIS A 21 -10.40 12.43 14.05
C HIS A 21 -11.09 12.23 12.68
N LEU A 22 -11.60 11.02 12.40
CA LEU A 22 -12.38 10.78 11.18
C LEU A 22 -13.74 11.50 11.21
N GLN A 23 -14.33 11.69 12.39
CA GLN A 23 -15.55 12.50 12.52
C GLN A 23 -15.25 13.97 12.26
N GLU A 24 -14.17 14.50 12.84
CA GLU A 24 -13.70 15.88 12.61
C GLU A 24 -13.38 16.12 11.13
N SER A 25 -12.67 15.19 10.50
CA SER A 25 -12.33 15.24 9.08
C SER A 25 -13.57 15.25 8.18
N ARG A 26 -14.59 14.42 8.49
CA ARG A 26 -15.86 14.42 7.75
C ARG A 26 -16.60 15.76 7.86
N LEU A 27 -16.61 16.36 9.04
CA LEU A 27 -17.19 17.69 9.24
C LEU A 27 -16.43 18.75 8.44
N ALA A 28 -15.10 18.76 8.52
CA ALA A 28 -14.24 19.68 7.77
C ALA A 28 -14.43 19.53 6.25
N LYS A 29 -14.54 18.29 5.75
CA LYS A 29 -14.85 18.02 4.34
C LYS A 29 -16.21 18.60 3.93
N SER A 30 -17.22 18.42 4.78
CA SER A 30 -18.57 18.95 4.51
C SER A 30 -18.67 20.48 4.56
N SER A 31 -17.83 21.13 5.37
CA SER A 31 -17.72 22.59 5.44
C SER A 31 -16.85 23.20 4.34
N GLY A 32 -16.30 22.38 3.43
CA GLY A 32 -15.48 22.84 2.31
C GLY A 32 -14.04 23.20 2.68
N GLU A 33 -13.54 22.75 3.84
CA GLU A 33 -12.15 22.96 4.24
C GLU A 33 -11.19 22.31 3.25
N GLN A 34 -10.09 22.97 2.90
CA GLN A 34 -9.18 22.47 1.87
C GLN A 34 -8.34 21.26 2.33
N PHE A 35 -8.02 21.18 3.62
CA PHE A 35 -7.00 20.28 4.16
C PHE A 35 -7.53 19.12 5.01
N TRP A 36 -8.84 18.81 4.95
CA TRP A 36 -9.45 17.69 5.67
C TRP A 36 -8.69 16.37 5.44
N TRP A 37 -8.22 16.15 4.20
CA TRP A 37 -7.52 14.95 3.77
C TRP A 37 -6.24 14.66 4.56
N LYS A 38 -5.61 15.67 5.17
CA LYS A 38 -4.40 15.49 6.00
C LYS A 38 -4.70 14.68 7.26
N VAL A 39 -5.89 14.84 7.82
CA VAL A 39 -6.33 14.08 9.00
C VAL A 39 -6.52 12.61 8.62
N ASP A 40 -7.20 12.34 7.50
CA ASP A 40 -7.40 10.98 7.00
C ASP A 40 -6.06 10.31 6.66
N GLU A 41 -5.15 11.02 5.99
CA GLU A 41 -3.81 10.53 5.67
C GLU A 41 -3.01 10.18 6.94
N SER A 42 -3.02 11.06 7.93
CA SER A 42 -2.32 10.87 9.21
C SER A 42 -2.88 9.68 10.00
N CYS A 43 -4.20 9.55 10.02
CA CYS A 43 -4.91 8.43 10.62
C CYS A 43 -4.51 7.09 9.98
N MET A 44 -4.51 7.02 8.65
CA MET A 44 -4.05 5.84 7.93
C MET A 44 -2.58 5.53 8.23
N LEU A 45 -1.70 6.53 8.22
CA LEU A 45 -0.30 6.34 8.56
C LEU A 45 -0.12 5.78 9.97
N ALA A 46 -0.78 6.36 10.97
CA ALA A 46 -0.66 5.96 12.37
C ALA A 46 -1.11 4.50 12.57
N VAL A 47 -2.29 4.15 12.07
CA VAL A 47 -2.85 2.80 12.21
C VAL A 47 -2.04 1.76 11.42
N GLY A 48 -1.64 2.08 10.19
CA GLY A 48 -0.85 1.18 9.36
C GLY A 48 0.56 0.92 9.89
N SER A 49 1.14 1.89 10.63
CA SER A 49 2.46 1.77 11.25
C SER A 49 2.49 0.79 12.41
N ILE A 50 1.36 0.60 13.10
CA ILE A 50 1.22 -0.37 14.19
C ILE A 50 0.33 -1.57 13.79
N GLN A 51 0.21 -1.84 12.49
CA GLN A 51 -0.67 -2.90 11.98
C GLN A 51 -0.50 -4.26 12.68
N PRO A 52 0.72 -4.79 12.94
CA PRO A 52 0.84 -6.10 13.60
C PRO A 52 0.18 -6.14 14.98
N LEU A 53 0.26 -5.04 15.74
CA LEU A 53 -0.35 -4.90 17.05
C LEU A 53 -1.88 -4.79 16.95
N ILE A 54 -2.40 -4.06 15.95
CA ILE A 54 -3.82 -3.93 15.70
C ILE A 54 -4.41 -5.30 15.31
N SER A 55 -3.84 -5.97 14.31
CA SER A 55 -4.31 -7.28 13.84
C SER A 55 -4.28 -8.34 14.94
N ASP A 56 -3.22 -8.39 15.75
CA ASP A 56 -3.12 -9.31 16.89
C ASP A 56 -4.26 -9.08 17.90
N LYS A 57 -4.48 -7.84 18.32
CA LYS A 57 -5.53 -7.51 19.30
C LYS A 57 -6.95 -7.72 18.77
N VAL A 58 -7.19 -7.39 17.50
CA VAL A 58 -8.48 -7.64 16.84
C VAL A 58 -8.76 -9.14 16.78
N SER A 59 -7.77 -9.95 16.37
CA SER A 59 -7.93 -11.42 16.29
C SER A 59 -8.20 -12.08 17.66
N LYS A 60 -7.65 -11.51 18.74
CA LYS A 60 -7.88 -11.94 20.13
C LYS A 60 -9.17 -11.37 20.75
N GLY A 61 -9.93 -10.55 20.03
CA GLY A 61 -11.14 -9.89 20.55
C GLY A 61 -10.86 -8.82 21.62
N GLN A 62 -9.60 -8.37 21.74
CA GLN A 62 -9.16 -7.38 22.73
C GLN A 62 -9.31 -5.93 22.25
N LEU A 63 -9.63 -5.75 20.97
CA LEU A 63 -9.82 -4.44 20.34
C LEU A 63 -11.03 -4.49 19.42
N GLN A 64 -12.00 -3.61 19.68
CA GLN A 64 -13.18 -3.45 18.83
C GLN A 64 -12.83 -2.52 17.66
N PHE A 65 -12.31 -3.08 16.58
CA PHE A 65 -12.00 -2.34 15.36
C PHE A 65 -12.35 -3.16 14.12
N ASP A 66 -13.35 -2.69 13.38
CA ASP A 66 -13.80 -3.31 12.13
C ASP A 66 -12.93 -2.81 10.97
N ILE A 67 -11.83 -3.54 10.73
CA ILE A 67 -10.86 -3.25 9.68
C ILE A 67 -11.51 -3.30 8.27
N PRO A 68 -12.27 -4.35 7.88
CA PRO A 68 -12.96 -4.38 6.58
C PRO A 68 -13.86 -3.17 6.34
N ARG A 69 -14.63 -2.77 7.36
CA ARG A 69 -15.50 -1.60 7.28
C ARG A 69 -14.70 -0.32 7.14
N PHE A 70 -13.63 -0.16 7.91
CA PHE A 70 -12.75 1.02 7.79
C PHE A 70 -12.14 1.12 6.39
N LEU A 71 -11.67 0.01 5.83
CA LEU A 71 -11.16 -0.05 4.47
C LEU A 71 -12.23 0.34 3.44
N THR A 72 -13.46 -0.11 3.61
CA THR A 72 -14.56 0.14 2.66
C THR A 72 -15.13 1.56 2.77
N GLU A 73 -15.32 2.08 3.98
CA GLU A 73 -16.00 3.36 4.20
C GLU A 73 -15.05 4.57 4.17
N VAL A 74 -13.76 4.37 4.42
CA VAL A 74 -12.78 5.48 4.52
C VAL A 74 -11.68 5.36 3.48
N VAL A 75 -11.02 4.21 3.40
CA VAL A 75 -9.81 4.06 2.57
C VAL A 75 -10.16 3.95 1.10
N LEU A 76 -11.19 3.20 0.75
CA LEU A 76 -11.60 2.99 -0.64
C LEU A 76 -12.11 4.29 -1.30
N PRO A 77 -12.98 5.12 -0.66
CA PRO A 77 -13.37 6.42 -1.22
C PRO A 77 -12.22 7.42 -1.33
N ALA A 78 -11.14 7.23 -0.55
CA ALA A 78 -9.95 8.06 -0.65
C ALA A 78 -9.12 7.77 -1.92
N LEU A 79 -9.37 6.68 -2.65
CA LEU A 79 -8.78 6.44 -3.96
C LEU A 79 -9.44 7.24 -5.08
N ASP A 80 -10.74 7.53 -4.92
CA ASP A 80 -11.55 8.22 -5.93
C ASP A 80 -11.56 9.75 -5.74
N THR A 81 -10.88 10.25 -4.70
CA THR A 81 -10.84 11.69 -4.41
C THR A 81 -9.76 12.41 -5.21
N SER A 82 -10.10 13.59 -5.74
CA SER A 82 -9.12 14.53 -6.31
C SER A 82 -8.46 15.43 -5.28
N ALA A 83 -8.69 15.19 -3.98
CA ALA A 83 -8.24 16.09 -2.91
C ALA A 83 -6.71 16.20 -2.80
N SER A 84 -5.99 15.08 -2.89
CA SER A 84 -4.52 15.08 -2.82
C SER A 84 -3.93 13.75 -3.31
N PRO A 85 -2.86 13.77 -4.12
CA PRO A 85 -2.16 12.56 -4.54
C PRO A 85 -1.49 11.82 -3.37
N PHE A 86 -1.14 12.54 -2.28
CA PHE A 86 -0.57 11.93 -1.08
C PHE A 86 -1.60 11.09 -0.33
N LEU A 87 -2.86 11.51 -0.31
CA LEU A 87 -3.94 10.73 0.30
C LEU A 87 -4.18 9.43 -0.49
N ILE A 88 -4.21 9.50 -1.83
CA ILE A 88 -4.37 8.31 -2.68
C ILE A 88 -3.20 7.33 -2.45
N GLY A 89 -1.96 7.84 -2.52
CA GLY A 89 -0.78 7.01 -2.27
C GLY A 89 -0.78 6.39 -0.87
N ARG A 90 -1.25 7.13 0.14
CA ARG A 90 -1.41 6.62 1.50
C ARG A 90 -2.50 5.55 1.61
N ALA A 91 -3.63 5.74 0.96
CA ALA A 91 -4.73 4.78 0.97
C ALA A 91 -4.33 3.45 0.32
N LEU A 92 -3.59 3.50 -0.80
CA LEU A 92 -3.00 2.31 -1.43
C LEU A 92 -2.00 1.63 -0.50
N TRP A 93 -1.07 2.39 0.09
CA TRP A 93 -0.12 1.83 1.05
C TRP A 93 -0.84 1.18 2.24
N PHE A 94 -1.85 1.84 2.79
CA PHE A 94 -2.59 1.39 3.96
C PHE A 94 -3.33 0.08 3.67
N SER A 95 -4.00 -0.03 2.53
CA SER A 95 -4.74 -1.25 2.18
C SER A 95 -3.83 -2.48 2.10
N SER A 96 -2.61 -2.33 1.58
CA SER A 96 -1.63 -3.42 1.55
C SER A 96 -1.22 -3.94 2.94
N ARG A 97 -1.32 -3.12 3.99
CA ARG A 97 -0.98 -3.50 5.37
C ARG A 97 -1.99 -4.48 5.97
N PHE A 98 -3.25 -4.41 5.54
CA PHE A 98 -4.36 -5.21 6.07
C PHE A 98 -4.88 -6.22 5.05
N THR A 99 -3.96 -6.81 4.28
CA THR A 99 -4.27 -7.74 3.19
C THR A 99 -5.04 -8.98 3.67
N HIS A 100 -4.73 -9.49 4.86
CA HIS A 100 -5.33 -10.72 5.40
C HIS A 100 -6.73 -10.51 5.97
N GLU A 101 -7.04 -9.29 6.35
CA GLU A 101 -8.32 -8.88 6.91
C GLU A 101 -9.35 -8.54 5.84
N MET A 102 -8.96 -8.47 4.56
CA MET A 102 -9.84 -8.10 3.47
C MET A 102 -10.65 -9.27 2.92
N PRO A 103 -11.96 -9.09 2.66
CA PRO A 103 -12.71 -10.02 1.83
C PRO A 103 -12.18 -9.99 0.38
N PRO A 104 -12.31 -11.09 -0.39
CA PRO A 104 -11.74 -11.21 -1.73
C PRO A 104 -12.15 -10.09 -2.70
N GLU A 105 -13.41 -9.65 -2.64
CA GLU A 105 -13.94 -8.57 -3.47
C GLU A 105 -13.25 -7.23 -3.21
N LEU A 106 -13.00 -6.92 -1.93
CA LEU A 106 -12.34 -5.68 -1.53
C LEU A 106 -10.85 -5.71 -1.90
N LEU A 107 -10.19 -6.86 -1.72
CA LEU A 107 -8.82 -7.07 -2.15
C LEU A 107 -8.68 -6.84 -3.67
N ALA A 108 -9.55 -7.41 -4.49
CA ALA A 108 -9.53 -7.23 -5.95
C ALA A 108 -9.63 -5.75 -6.36
N ARG A 109 -10.48 -4.97 -5.67
CA ARG A 109 -10.60 -3.52 -5.92
C ARG A 109 -9.32 -2.76 -5.57
N PHE A 110 -8.67 -3.08 -4.46
CA PHE A 110 -7.39 -2.45 -4.09
C PHE A 110 -6.24 -2.86 -4.99
N LEU A 111 -6.18 -4.12 -5.42
CA LEU A 111 -5.19 -4.58 -6.40
C LEU A 111 -5.35 -3.84 -7.73
N GLN A 112 -6.58 -3.69 -8.21
CA GLN A 112 -6.88 -2.88 -9.41
C GLN A 112 -6.49 -1.41 -9.23
N GLY A 113 -6.86 -0.81 -8.10
CA GLY A 113 -6.47 0.58 -7.77
C GLY A 113 -4.94 0.76 -7.70
N THR A 114 -4.23 -0.26 -7.22
CA THR A 114 -2.76 -0.26 -7.14
C THR A 114 -2.13 -0.31 -8.52
N VAL A 115 -2.60 -1.19 -9.41
CA VAL A 115 -2.12 -1.23 -10.81
C VAL A 115 -2.39 0.09 -11.52
N SER A 116 -3.60 0.66 -11.39
CA SER A 116 -3.92 1.99 -11.92
C SER A 116 -3.03 3.10 -11.36
N GLY A 117 -2.64 2.99 -10.09
CA GLY A 117 -1.73 3.92 -9.41
C GLY A 117 -0.28 3.85 -9.91
N LEU A 118 0.16 2.71 -10.46
CA LEU A 118 1.50 2.53 -11.02
C LEU A 118 1.66 3.13 -12.44
N HIS A 119 0.53 3.32 -13.14
CA HIS A 119 0.51 3.77 -14.53
C HIS A 119 1.27 5.09 -14.72
N GLU A 120 1.93 5.25 -15.87
CA GLU A 120 2.80 6.40 -16.16
C GLU A 120 2.06 7.75 -16.23
N SER A 121 0.75 7.72 -16.44
CA SER A 121 -0.10 8.92 -16.39
C SER A 121 -0.30 9.48 -14.98
N GLN A 122 0.06 8.71 -13.94
CA GLN A 122 -0.09 9.14 -12.56
C GLN A 122 1.10 9.99 -12.11
N VAL A 123 0.84 10.90 -11.17
CA VAL A 123 1.90 11.72 -10.58
C VAL A 123 2.85 10.87 -9.72
N PRO A 124 4.14 11.26 -9.57
CA PRO A 124 5.14 10.44 -8.89
C PRO A 124 4.75 10.00 -7.47
N ALA A 125 4.07 10.86 -6.70
CA ALA A 125 3.63 10.55 -5.35
C ALA A 125 2.66 9.35 -5.29
N ILE A 126 1.74 9.24 -6.25
CA ILE A 126 0.81 8.10 -6.35
C ILE A 126 1.57 6.85 -6.76
N ARG A 127 2.44 6.95 -7.77
CA ARG A 127 3.23 5.80 -8.26
C ARG A 127 4.13 5.21 -7.16
N ILE A 128 4.74 6.04 -6.32
CA ILE A 128 5.52 5.59 -5.16
C ILE A 128 4.63 4.89 -4.12
N GLY A 129 3.46 5.47 -3.80
CA GLY A 129 2.49 4.84 -2.90
C GLY A 129 2.02 3.48 -3.41
N ALA A 130 1.73 3.40 -4.72
CA ALA A 130 1.35 2.17 -5.40
C ALA A 130 2.48 1.14 -5.40
N ALA A 131 3.73 1.52 -5.66
CA ALA A 131 4.88 0.61 -5.61
C ALA A 131 5.10 0.01 -4.20
N ARG A 132 4.90 0.82 -3.14
CA ARG A 132 4.92 0.32 -1.76
C ARG A 132 3.75 -0.62 -1.48
N ALA A 133 2.56 -0.30 -2.00
CA ALA A 133 1.39 -1.16 -1.86
C ALA A 133 1.58 -2.50 -2.58
N THR A 134 2.13 -2.50 -3.80
CA THR A 134 2.49 -3.71 -4.54
C THR A 134 3.45 -4.59 -3.74
N PHE A 135 4.50 -3.99 -3.16
CA PHE A 135 5.41 -4.74 -2.29
C PHE A 135 4.65 -5.39 -1.12
N GLY A 136 3.84 -4.59 -0.41
CA GLY A 136 3.05 -5.08 0.72
C GLY A 136 2.09 -6.21 0.36
N PHE A 137 1.34 -6.08 -0.74
CA PHE A 137 0.45 -7.14 -1.21
C PHE A 137 1.21 -8.42 -1.56
N CYS A 138 2.31 -8.32 -2.29
CA CYS A 138 3.14 -9.46 -2.63
C CYS A 138 3.69 -10.15 -1.37
N ASP A 139 4.22 -9.39 -0.42
CA ASP A 139 4.80 -9.90 0.83
C ASP A 139 3.76 -10.65 1.69
N GLN A 140 2.61 -10.02 1.91
CA GLN A 140 1.53 -10.62 2.70
C GLN A 140 0.97 -11.88 2.01
N LEU A 141 0.63 -11.80 0.71
CA LEU A 141 0.05 -12.93 -0.03
C LEU A 141 1.02 -14.09 -0.21
N LYS A 142 2.33 -13.80 -0.33
CA LYS A 142 3.37 -14.82 -0.36
C LYS A 142 3.49 -15.53 0.99
N SER A 143 3.48 -14.77 2.08
CA SER A 143 3.56 -15.29 3.44
C SER A 143 2.36 -16.16 3.82
N SER A 144 1.16 -15.86 3.29
CA SER A 144 -0.04 -16.69 3.52
C SER A 144 -0.26 -17.81 2.51
N GLY A 145 0.64 -18.02 1.54
CA GLY A 145 0.47 -19.04 0.49
C GLY A 145 -0.63 -18.73 -0.54
N ASN A 146 -1.14 -17.50 -0.60
CA ASN A 146 -2.23 -17.07 -1.49
C ASN A 146 -1.73 -16.27 -2.70
N SER A 147 -0.51 -16.58 -3.18
CA SER A 147 0.13 -15.89 -4.29
C SER A 147 -0.68 -15.93 -5.60
N ALA A 148 -1.57 -16.91 -5.76
CA ALA A 148 -2.45 -17.01 -6.91
C ALA A 148 -3.40 -15.81 -7.07
N LEU A 149 -3.79 -15.14 -5.97
CA LEU A 149 -4.76 -14.04 -5.99
C LEU A 149 -4.25 -12.78 -6.71
N ILE A 150 -2.94 -12.60 -6.79
CA ILE A 150 -2.34 -11.43 -7.44
C ILE A 150 -1.85 -11.71 -8.87
N ASN A 151 -1.86 -12.98 -9.32
CA ASN A 151 -1.24 -13.40 -10.58
C ASN A 151 -1.73 -12.60 -11.81
N SER A 152 -3.02 -12.27 -11.89
CA SER A 152 -3.57 -11.48 -12.99
C SER A 152 -3.07 -10.03 -13.04
N TYR A 153 -2.56 -9.51 -11.92
CA TYR A 153 -2.09 -8.13 -11.79
C TYR A 153 -0.57 -8.00 -11.93
N LEU A 154 0.17 -9.11 -11.80
CA LEU A 154 1.64 -9.12 -11.85
C LEU A 154 2.21 -8.60 -13.20
N PRO A 155 1.67 -8.95 -14.39
CA PRO A 155 2.23 -8.46 -15.65
C PRO A 155 2.21 -6.93 -15.77
N ASP A 156 1.10 -6.30 -15.41
CA ASP A 156 0.95 -4.84 -15.48
C ASP A 156 1.82 -4.14 -14.43
N ALA A 157 1.92 -4.72 -13.23
CA ALA A 157 2.80 -4.24 -12.17
C ALA A 157 4.28 -4.32 -12.61
N LEU A 158 4.72 -5.46 -13.17
CA LEU A 158 6.07 -5.64 -13.70
C LEU A 158 6.42 -4.59 -14.76
N ASN A 159 5.54 -4.42 -15.75
CA ASN A 159 5.75 -3.44 -16.82
C ASN A 159 5.92 -2.02 -16.25
N SER A 160 5.05 -1.64 -15.32
CA SER A 160 5.07 -0.31 -14.71
C SER A 160 6.31 -0.09 -13.83
N LEU A 161 6.73 -1.09 -13.06
CA LEU A 161 7.94 -1.03 -12.24
C LEU A 161 9.22 -0.96 -13.09
N ILE A 162 9.29 -1.72 -14.19
CA ILE A 162 10.37 -1.61 -15.17
C ILE A 162 10.44 -0.18 -15.72
N ASN A 163 9.30 0.40 -16.15
CA ASN A 163 9.24 1.79 -16.62
C ASN A 163 9.73 2.78 -15.53
N MET A 164 9.25 2.63 -14.29
CA MET A 164 9.70 3.46 -13.16
C MET A 164 11.21 3.38 -12.91
N SER A 165 11.79 2.18 -13.01
CA SER A 165 13.23 1.97 -12.75
C SER A 165 14.13 2.72 -13.73
N THR A 166 13.65 3.00 -14.95
CA THR A 166 14.39 3.79 -15.94
C THR A 166 14.31 5.30 -15.67
N GLN A 167 13.20 5.76 -15.07
CA GLN A 167 12.89 7.17 -14.85
C GLN A 167 13.39 7.68 -13.49
N TYR A 168 13.25 6.89 -12.43
CA TYR A 168 13.54 7.31 -11.06
C TYR A 168 15.02 7.11 -10.70
N ARG A 169 15.46 7.74 -9.60
CA ARG A 169 16.84 7.74 -9.10
C ARG A 169 16.85 7.57 -7.58
N GLU A 170 18.03 7.28 -7.03
CA GLU A 170 18.29 7.24 -5.58
C GLU A 170 17.30 6.35 -4.81
N ASP A 171 16.70 6.86 -3.73
CA ASP A 171 15.79 6.11 -2.85
C ASP A 171 14.54 5.59 -3.58
N ALA A 172 14.03 6.36 -4.54
CA ALA A 172 12.86 5.97 -5.31
C ALA A 172 13.18 4.80 -6.25
N LEU A 173 14.40 4.76 -6.81
CA LEU A 173 14.86 3.60 -7.59
C LEU A 173 15.05 2.38 -6.69
N SER A 174 15.64 2.55 -5.51
CA SER A 174 15.86 1.46 -4.55
C SER A 174 14.54 0.78 -4.17
N LEU A 175 13.52 1.57 -3.82
CA LEU A 175 12.17 1.07 -3.58
C LEU A 175 11.61 0.29 -4.78
N VAL A 176 11.75 0.83 -6.00
CA VAL A 176 11.22 0.17 -7.20
C VAL A 176 11.92 -1.17 -7.45
N LEU A 177 13.23 -1.25 -7.19
CA LEU A 177 14.00 -2.49 -7.33
C LEU A 177 13.65 -3.52 -6.27
N GLU A 178 13.43 -3.10 -5.02
CA GLU A 178 12.93 -3.97 -3.95
C GLU A 178 11.54 -4.52 -4.31
N THR A 179 10.63 -3.66 -4.78
CA THR A 179 9.31 -4.09 -5.26
C THR A 179 9.43 -5.03 -6.46
N LEU A 180 10.30 -4.74 -7.43
CA LEU A 180 10.51 -5.60 -8.59
C LEU A 180 10.99 -6.99 -8.15
N SER A 181 11.93 -7.05 -7.20
CA SER A 181 12.48 -8.30 -6.66
C SER A 181 11.42 -9.19 -6.02
N ILE A 182 10.47 -8.63 -5.26
CA ILE A 182 9.40 -9.44 -4.69
C ILE A 182 8.38 -9.88 -5.73
N VAL A 183 8.03 -9.01 -6.69
CA VAL A 183 7.07 -9.31 -7.76
C VAL A 183 7.53 -10.47 -8.65
N ILE A 184 8.80 -10.48 -9.07
CA ILE A 184 9.37 -11.61 -9.84
C ILE A 184 9.41 -12.91 -9.03
N SER A 185 9.48 -12.82 -7.70
CA SER A 185 9.48 -14.00 -6.85
C SER A 185 8.09 -14.62 -6.66
N MET A 186 7.01 -13.95 -7.09
CA MET A 186 5.63 -14.41 -6.92
C MET A 186 5.25 -15.54 -7.88
N ASN A 187 5.75 -15.49 -9.12
CA ASN A 187 5.39 -16.44 -10.17
C ASN A 187 6.60 -16.72 -11.07
N LYS A 188 7.08 -17.97 -11.03
CA LYS A 188 8.27 -18.41 -11.78
C LYS A 188 8.04 -18.45 -13.28
N GLU A 189 6.85 -18.86 -13.73
CA GLU A 189 6.51 -18.96 -15.15
C GLU A 189 6.43 -17.57 -15.79
N LEU A 190 5.75 -16.64 -15.11
CA LEU A 190 5.71 -15.23 -15.54
C LEU A 190 7.13 -14.66 -15.59
N THR A 191 7.92 -14.86 -14.55
CA THR A 191 9.30 -14.34 -14.50
C THR A 191 10.17 -14.90 -15.61
N ALA A 192 10.06 -16.19 -15.93
CA ALA A 192 10.76 -16.79 -17.04
C ALA A 192 10.37 -16.14 -18.38
N SER A 193 9.09 -15.86 -18.60
CA SER A 193 8.63 -15.16 -19.83
C SER A 193 9.05 -13.69 -19.93
N TRP A 194 9.48 -13.07 -18.84
CA TRP A 194 9.93 -11.66 -18.80
C TRP A 194 11.46 -11.52 -18.62
N GLU A 195 12.18 -12.65 -18.59
CA GLU A 195 13.62 -12.71 -18.37
C GLU A 195 14.39 -11.80 -19.35
N GLU A 196 14.03 -11.85 -20.64
CA GLU A 196 14.66 -11.05 -21.70
C GLU A 196 14.54 -9.53 -21.47
N LYS A 197 13.57 -9.07 -20.66
CA LYS A 197 13.42 -7.65 -20.28
C LYS A 197 14.07 -7.33 -18.94
N ILE A 198 13.93 -8.24 -17.97
CA ILE A 198 14.39 -8.02 -16.59
C ILE A 198 15.92 -8.15 -16.51
N SER A 199 16.51 -9.17 -17.11
CA SER A 199 17.95 -9.44 -17.02
C SER A 199 18.80 -8.28 -17.57
N PRO A 200 18.54 -7.75 -18.79
CA PRO A 200 19.32 -6.61 -19.31
C PRO A 200 19.13 -5.34 -18.49
N LEU A 201 17.92 -5.10 -17.96
CA LEU A 201 17.64 -3.95 -17.11
C LEU A 201 18.48 -3.98 -15.83
N VAL A 202 18.48 -5.11 -15.13
CA VAL A 202 19.24 -5.26 -13.88
C VAL A 202 20.73 -5.11 -14.12
N ILE A 203 21.26 -5.71 -15.20
CA ILE A 203 22.66 -5.55 -15.59
C ILE A 203 22.99 -4.08 -15.88
N ALA A 204 22.14 -3.39 -16.65
CA ALA A 204 22.35 -1.98 -16.98
C ALA A 204 22.34 -1.08 -15.73
N LEU A 205 21.41 -1.32 -14.79
CA LEU A 205 21.35 -0.57 -13.53
C LEU A 205 22.55 -0.87 -12.63
N PHE A 206 22.98 -2.14 -12.55
CA PHE A 206 24.17 -2.54 -11.80
C PHE A 206 25.42 -1.85 -12.34
N LEU A 207 25.64 -1.84 -13.67
CA LEU A 207 26.78 -1.16 -14.28
C LEU A 207 26.72 0.37 -14.08
N LYS A 208 25.52 0.95 -14.10
CA LYS A 208 25.33 2.39 -13.97
C LYS A 208 25.56 2.90 -12.54
N HIS A 209 25.22 2.11 -11.52
CA HIS A 209 25.26 2.51 -10.11
C HIS A 209 26.31 1.76 -9.27
N GLY A 210 27.02 0.79 -9.85
CA GLY A 210 28.08 0.02 -9.20
C GLY A 210 29.46 0.67 -9.21
N ASN A 211 29.59 1.87 -9.78
CA ASN A 211 30.79 2.71 -9.75
C ASN A 211 30.63 3.87 -8.77
#